data_AF-A0A7Y8M137-F1
#
_entry.id   AF-A0A7Y8M137-F1
#
_cell.length_a   1.000
_cell.length_b   1.000
_cell.length_c   1.000
_cell.angle_alpha   90.00
_cell.angle_beta   90.00
_cell.angle_gamma   90.00
#
_symmetry.space_group_name_H-M   'P 1'
#
loop_
_entity.id
_entity.type
_entity.pdbx_description
1 polymer ?
#
loop_
_entity_poly.entity_id
_entity_poly.type
_entity_poly.pdbx_seq_one_letter_code
_entity_poly.pdbx_strand_id
1 'polypeptide(L)'
;MSFNTEQRRFNWIHAYGEAMRLALVNELAGGQADRLTTFHQLAGAECAWWRATLSGDTELRRWLAHKRGRGCYWSLLLAHDFYYLYDLEAELWGANPAQFLDCTQVDQQVALEPFRLVLLFYLVERALKLLLAHLGFLNYEQSNHSHARIREAAYTHLFEQSHLARWLPFPFNLTALSKRLVHGQADYLRHAGYYVDPDHFGPVRKTHYTAVLESALCQAVSWQRERHTRQGYLPPPGSLQAFFFDPLWHYSESYRYRLPLAGDILRQNPFYWSLNLRWLGSALLGLIELWLYTLSAQRLRETWQTYSQQSRSPALQVIQLPRWQAIRRSVPQLLIK
;
A
#
# COMPACT_ATOMS: atom_id res chain seq x y z
N MET A 1 -35.03 0.50 8.51
CA MET A 1 -34.16 -0.49 9.19
C MET A 1 -33.01 0.25 9.86
N SER A 2 -32.87 0.12 11.18
CA SER A 2 -31.73 0.68 11.91
C SER A 2 -30.49 -0.15 11.58
N PHE A 3 -29.55 0.39 10.79
CA PHE A 3 -28.25 -0.25 10.63
C PHE A 3 -27.55 -0.30 11.99
N ASN A 4 -27.21 -1.51 12.44
CA ASN A 4 -26.38 -1.72 13.62
C ASN A 4 -25.04 -0.97 13.44
N THR A 5 -24.55 -0.30 14.49
CA THR A 5 -23.26 0.40 14.52
C THR A 5 -22.10 -0.46 13.97
N GLU A 6 -22.09 -1.77 14.26
CA GLU A 6 -21.07 -2.69 13.75
C GLU A 6 -21.13 -2.88 12.23
N GLN A 7 -22.34 -2.91 11.65
CA GLN A 7 -22.53 -2.97 10.19
C GLN A 7 -22.06 -1.69 9.50
N ARG A 8 -22.39 -0.52 10.06
CA ARG A 8 -21.91 0.76 9.52
C ARG A 8 -20.39 0.82 9.53
N ARG A 9 -19.77 0.39 10.63
CA ARG A 9 -18.31 0.31 10.79
C ARG A 9 -17.70 -0.60 9.73
N PHE A 10 -18.22 -1.81 9.55
CA PHE A 10 -17.70 -2.74 8.54
C PHE A 10 -17.80 -2.14 7.13
N ASN A 11 -18.99 -1.65 6.77
CA ASN A 11 -19.24 -1.08 5.45
C ASN A 11 -18.33 0.13 5.17
N TRP A 12 -18.03 0.92 6.20
CA TRP A 12 -17.07 2.02 6.11
C TRP A 12 -15.66 1.52 5.78
N ILE A 13 -15.20 0.46 6.45
CA ILE A 13 -13.88 -0.12 6.17
C ILE A 13 -13.83 -0.74 4.77
N HIS A 14 -14.92 -1.37 4.32
CA HIS A 14 -15.04 -1.83 2.94
C HIS A 14 -14.92 -0.66 1.94
N ALA A 15 -15.66 0.43 2.16
CA ALA A 15 -15.59 1.62 1.30
C ALA A 15 -14.18 2.22 1.27
N TYR A 16 -13.46 2.23 2.39
CA TYR A 16 -12.06 2.65 2.43
C TYR A 16 -11.16 1.74 1.57
N GLY A 17 -11.26 0.42 1.72
CA GLY A 17 -10.49 -0.53 0.91
C GLY A 17 -10.79 -0.41 -0.59
N GLU A 18 -12.06 -0.22 -0.95
CA GLU A 18 -12.47 0.01 -2.34
C GLU A 18 -11.93 1.34 -2.89
N ALA A 19 -12.05 2.41 -2.13
CA ALA A 19 -11.51 3.73 -2.48
C ALA A 19 -10.00 3.66 -2.71
N MET A 20 -9.27 3.00 -1.81
CA MET A 20 -7.82 2.81 -1.94
C MET A 20 -7.44 2.03 -3.20
N ARG A 21 -8.16 0.95 -3.53
CA ARG A 21 -7.88 0.16 -4.75
C ARG A 21 -8.16 0.99 -5.99
N LEU A 22 -9.33 1.64 -6.06
CA LEU A 22 -9.73 2.44 -7.22
C LEU A 22 -8.80 3.64 -7.43
N ALA A 23 -8.40 4.30 -6.34
CA ALA A 23 -7.40 5.35 -6.33
C ALA A 23 -6.11 4.92 -7.04
N LEU A 24 -5.56 3.78 -6.62
CA LEU A 24 -4.34 3.21 -7.16
C LEU A 24 -4.51 2.81 -8.64
N VAL A 25 -5.58 2.10 -8.97
CA VAL A 25 -5.88 1.69 -10.34
C VAL A 25 -6.00 2.91 -11.27
N ASN A 26 -6.69 3.96 -10.82
CA ASN A 26 -6.86 5.18 -11.59
C ASN A 26 -5.54 5.93 -11.80
N GLU A 27 -4.70 6.02 -10.76
CA GLU A 27 -3.37 6.62 -10.84
C GLU A 27 -2.48 5.86 -11.84
N LEU A 28 -2.39 4.54 -11.70
CA LEU A 28 -1.54 3.71 -12.56
C LEU A 28 -2.03 3.64 -14.01
N ALA A 29 -3.33 3.85 -14.23
CA ALA A 29 -3.92 3.92 -15.57
C ALA A 29 -3.94 5.32 -16.19
N GLY A 30 -3.45 6.35 -15.49
CA GLY A 30 -3.52 7.74 -15.95
C GLY A 30 -4.95 8.24 -16.19
N GLY A 31 -5.88 7.91 -15.28
CA GLY A 31 -7.29 8.30 -15.36
C GLY A 31 -8.18 7.32 -16.13
N GLN A 32 -7.63 6.23 -16.66
CA GLN A 32 -8.36 5.25 -17.49
C GLN A 32 -8.53 3.92 -16.74
N ALA A 33 -9.11 3.98 -15.54
CA ALA A 33 -9.25 2.84 -14.63
C ALA A 33 -9.84 1.57 -15.28
N ASP A 34 -10.78 1.74 -16.23
CA ASP A 34 -11.43 0.64 -16.96
C ASP A 34 -10.45 -0.21 -17.79
N ARG A 35 -9.21 0.25 -18.01
CA ARG A 35 -8.16 -0.51 -18.72
C ARG A 35 -7.45 -1.54 -17.85
N LEU A 36 -7.52 -1.42 -16.53
CA LEU A 36 -6.86 -2.33 -15.59
C LEU A 36 -7.90 -3.25 -14.94
N THR A 37 -8.33 -4.24 -15.71
CA THR A 37 -9.34 -5.22 -15.27
C THR A 37 -8.72 -6.47 -14.64
N THR A 38 -7.44 -6.74 -14.88
CA THR A 38 -6.74 -7.89 -14.30
C THR A 38 -5.57 -7.48 -13.41
N PHE A 39 -5.22 -8.34 -12.46
CA PHE A 39 -4.08 -8.12 -11.58
C PHE A 39 -2.76 -8.03 -12.37
N HIS A 40 -2.62 -8.79 -13.45
CA HIS A 40 -1.43 -8.72 -14.31
C HIS A 40 -1.30 -7.38 -15.04
N GLN A 41 -2.42 -6.80 -15.49
CA GLN A 41 -2.44 -5.45 -16.05
C GLN A 41 -2.05 -4.42 -14.98
N LEU A 42 -2.57 -4.56 -13.75
CA LEU A 42 -2.20 -3.69 -12.63
C LEU A 42 -0.69 -3.75 -12.35
N ALA A 43 -0.12 -4.94 -12.20
CA ALA A 43 1.33 -5.12 -11.95
C ALA A 43 2.19 -4.58 -13.11
N GLY A 44 1.74 -4.75 -14.35
CA GLY A 44 2.38 -4.17 -15.53
C GLY A 44 2.33 -2.63 -15.54
N ALA A 45 1.17 -2.05 -15.20
CA ALA A 45 0.97 -0.61 -15.10
C ALA A 45 1.81 -0.01 -13.97
N GLU A 46 1.92 -0.68 -12.83
CA GLU A 46 2.80 -0.30 -11.72
C GLU A 46 4.27 -0.23 -12.15
N CYS A 47 4.75 -1.26 -12.86
CA CYS A 47 6.09 -1.28 -13.41
C CYS A 47 6.34 -0.17 -14.44
N ALA A 48 5.35 0.11 -15.30
CA ALA A 48 5.42 1.18 -16.29
C ALA A 48 5.45 2.56 -15.61
N TRP A 49 4.59 2.77 -14.62
CA TRP A 49 4.54 3.96 -13.79
C TRP A 49 5.88 4.20 -13.10
N TRP A 50 6.47 3.18 -12.46
CA TRP A 50 7.77 3.33 -11.79
C TRP A 50 8.88 3.70 -12.78
N ARG A 51 8.90 3.07 -13.96
CA ARG A 51 9.87 3.40 -15.01
C ARG A 51 9.70 4.84 -15.51
N ALA A 52 8.47 5.30 -15.70
CA ALA A 52 8.18 6.68 -16.07
C ALA A 52 8.67 7.66 -14.99
N THR A 53 8.38 7.37 -13.71
CA THR A 53 8.86 8.14 -12.56
C THR A 53 10.39 8.22 -12.53
N LEU A 54 11.10 7.10 -12.69
CA LEU A 54 12.57 7.08 -12.77
C LEU A 54 13.11 7.88 -13.94
N SER A 55 12.43 7.86 -15.09
CA SER A 55 12.91 8.53 -16.30
C SER A 55 12.66 10.04 -16.26
N GLY A 56 11.52 10.45 -15.70
CA GLY A 56 11.09 11.84 -15.61
C GLY A 56 11.68 12.61 -14.42
N ASP A 57 12.10 11.92 -13.35
CA ASP A 57 12.58 12.58 -12.13
C ASP A 57 14.12 12.47 -11.97
N THR A 58 14.79 13.58 -12.23
CA THR A 58 16.25 13.69 -12.08
C THR A 58 16.69 13.66 -10.61
N GLU A 59 15.87 14.17 -9.70
CA GLU A 59 16.18 14.18 -8.28
C GLU A 59 16.11 12.77 -7.69
N LEU A 60 15.09 11.99 -8.08
CA LEU A 60 14.98 10.57 -7.73
C LEU A 60 16.21 9.80 -8.18
N ARG A 61 16.63 9.95 -9.44
CA ARG A 61 17.81 9.27 -9.96
C ARG A 61 19.08 9.64 -9.20
N ARG A 62 19.26 10.92 -8.84
CA ARG A 62 20.40 11.36 -8.01
C ARG A 62 20.34 10.75 -6.61
N TRP A 63 19.16 10.76 -5.98
CA TRP A 63 18.95 10.18 -4.66
C TRP A 63 19.24 8.67 -4.65
N LEU A 64 18.72 7.94 -5.64
CA LEU A 64 18.97 6.51 -5.80
C LEU A 64 20.45 6.22 -6.03
N ALA A 65 21.12 6.96 -6.92
CA ALA A 65 22.55 6.81 -7.16
C ALA A 65 23.38 7.02 -5.88
N HIS A 66 23.03 8.04 -5.08
CA HIS A 66 23.67 8.30 -3.80
C HIS A 66 23.43 7.15 -2.80
N LYS A 67 22.19 6.68 -2.66
CA LYS A 67 21.84 5.61 -1.72
C LYS A 67 22.49 4.27 -2.08
N ARG A 68 22.54 3.90 -3.36
CA ARG A 68 23.21 2.69 -3.84
C ARG A 68 24.70 2.66 -3.47
N GLY A 69 25.37 3.81 -3.48
CA GLY A 69 26.79 3.90 -3.18
C GLY A 69 27.15 3.84 -1.70
N ARG A 70 26.23 4.19 -0.77
CA ARG A 70 26.60 4.47 0.64
C ARG A 70 25.53 4.20 1.72
N GLY A 71 24.33 3.73 1.39
CA GLY A 71 23.20 3.87 2.34
C GLY A 71 22.11 2.80 2.32
N CYS A 72 22.35 1.65 1.69
CA CYS A 72 21.43 0.51 1.75
C CYS A 72 21.99 -0.61 2.64
N TYR A 73 21.22 -1.05 3.62
CA TYR A 73 21.56 -2.16 4.51
C TYR A 73 20.94 -3.46 4.00
N TRP A 74 21.72 -4.53 3.97
CA TRP A 74 21.26 -5.87 3.62
C TRP A 74 21.89 -6.90 4.55
N SER A 75 21.06 -7.76 5.15
CA SER A 75 21.50 -8.87 5.99
C SER A 75 20.77 -10.15 5.66
N LEU A 76 21.29 -11.28 6.13
CA LEU A 76 20.61 -12.58 5.98
C LEU A 76 19.24 -12.58 6.67
N LEU A 77 19.11 -11.90 7.81
CA LEU A 77 17.82 -11.77 8.51
C LEU A 77 16.79 -10.99 7.69
N LEU A 78 17.22 -9.95 6.95
CA LEU A 78 16.35 -9.24 6.01
C LEU A 78 15.90 -10.15 4.85
N ALA A 79 16.80 -10.98 4.32
CA ALA A 79 16.47 -11.94 3.27
C ALA A 79 15.41 -12.98 3.72
N HIS A 80 15.45 -13.42 4.98
CA HIS A 80 14.41 -14.30 5.54
C HIS A 80 13.07 -13.60 5.76
N ASP A 81 13.03 -12.33 6.18
CA ASP A 81 11.76 -11.59 6.27
C ASP A 81 11.13 -11.36 4.89
N PHE A 82 11.91 -11.33 3.80
CA PHE A 82 11.33 -11.37 2.45
C PHE A 82 10.54 -12.64 2.19
N TYR A 83 11.05 -13.80 2.62
CA TYR A 83 10.32 -15.07 2.44
C TYR A 83 9.02 -15.02 3.23
N TYR A 84 9.08 -14.51 4.45
CA TYR A 84 7.90 -14.31 5.26
C TYR A 84 6.89 -13.35 4.62
N LEU A 85 7.34 -12.27 3.96
CA LEU A 85 6.44 -11.39 3.20
C LEU A 85 5.75 -12.12 2.04
N TYR A 86 6.48 -12.95 1.31
CA TYR A 86 5.90 -13.74 0.22
C TYR A 86 4.93 -14.80 0.74
N ASP A 87 5.19 -15.38 1.90
CA ASP A 87 4.27 -16.33 2.52
C ASP A 87 3.02 -15.60 3.06
N LEU A 88 3.16 -14.42 3.66
CA LEU A 88 2.02 -13.58 4.06
C LEU A 88 1.17 -13.14 2.86
N GLU A 89 1.81 -12.81 1.74
CA GLU A 89 1.09 -12.53 0.51
C GLU A 89 0.37 -13.77 -0.03
N ALA A 90 1.05 -14.92 -0.05
CA ALA A 90 0.43 -16.18 -0.44
C ALA A 90 -0.79 -16.50 0.44
N GLU A 91 -0.67 -16.30 1.74
CA GLU A 91 -1.79 -16.39 2.67
C GLU A 91 -2.88 -15.41 2.27
N LEU A 92 -2.57 -14.13 1.99
CA LEU A 92 -3.55 -13.10 1.63
C LEU A 92 -4.38 -13.50 0.41
N TRP A 93 -3.75 -14.10 -0.60
CA TRP A 93 -4.43 -14.62 -1.77
C TRP A 93 -5.25 -15.88 -1.46
N GLY A 94 -4.77 -16.73 -0.57
CA GLY A 94 -5.43 -17.96 -0.14
C GLY A 94 -5.30 -19.08 -1.17
N ALA A 95 -6.12 -20.12 -1.03
CA ALA A 95 -6.02 -21.34 -1.83
C ALA A 95 -6.47 -21.18 -3.29
N ASN A 96 -7.34 -20.21 -3.57
CA ASN A 96 -7.94 -20.00 -4.89
C ASN A 96 -7.58 -18.62 -5.47
N PRO A 97 -6.28 -18.31 -5.69
CA PRO A 97 -5.86 -17.00 -6.15
C PRO A 97 -6.44 -16.62 -7.52
N ALA A 98 -6.67 -17.62 -8.38
CA ALA A 98 -7.19 -17.44 -9.73
C ALA A 98 -8.56 -16.73 -9.78
N GLN A 99 -9.41 -16.93 -8.75
CA GLN A 99 -10.72 -16.29 -8.67
C GLN A 99 -10.64 -14.76 -8.64
N PHE A 100 -9.54 -14.19 -8.13
CA PHE A 100 -9.40 -12.74 -7.93
C PHE A 100 -8.43 -12.09 -8.92
N LEU A 101 -8.05 -12.80 -9.99
CA LEU A 101 -7.14 -12.26 -11.01
C LEU A 101 -7.82 -11.29 -11.97
N ASP A 102 -9.13 -11.40 -12.18
CA ASP A 102 -9.91 -10.59 -13.10
C ASP A 102 -11.12 -9.99 -12.36
N CYS A 103 -11.20 -8.67 -12.27
CA CYS A 103 -12.28 -7.99 -11.56
C CYS A 103 -13.61 -7.98 -12.35
N THR A 104 -13.61 -8.39 -13.62
CA THR A 104 -14.83 -8.53 -14.43
C THR A 104 -15.50 -9.89 -14.27
N GLN A 105 -14.74 -10.91 -13.85
CA GLN A 105 -15.25 -12.27 -13.62
C GLN A 105 -15.70 -12.43 -12.16
N VAL A 106 -16.83 -11.79 -11.85
CA VAL A 106 -17.37 -11.79 -10.48
C VAL A 106 -17.86 -13.19 -10.09
N ASP A 107 -17.20 -13.79 -9.10
CA ASP A 107 -17.63 -15.06 -8.50
C ASP A 107 -18.57 -14.80 -7.30
N GLN A 108 -19.81 -15.25 -7.41
CA GLN A 108 -20.83 -15.11 -6.38
C GLN A 108 -20.70 -16.17 -5.26
N GLN A 109 -19.93 -17.23 -5.47
CA GLN A 109 -19.74 -18.33 -4.51
C GLN A 109 -18.51 -18.13 -3.59
N VAL A 110 -18.09 -16.88 -3.41
CA VAL A 110 -16.97 -16.54 -2.54
C VAL A 110 -17.45 -16.34 -1.10
N ALA A 111 -16.70 -16.86 -0.13
CA ALA A 111 -16.96 -16.56 1.28
C ALA A 111 -16.46 -15.14 1.65
N LEU A 112 -17.20 -14.45 2.50
CA LEU A 112 -16.71 -13.21 3.09
C LEU A 112 -15.58 -13.53 4.09
N GLU A 113 -14.37 -13.04 3.83
CA GLU A 113 -13.19 -13.28 4.66
C GLU A 113 -12.74 -12.01 5.41
N PRO A 114 -13.41 -11.62 6.51
CA PRO A 114 -13.14 -10.35 7.20
C PRO A 114 -11.71 -10.22 7.74
N PHE A 115 -11.11 -11.33 8.16
CA PHE A 115 -9.76 -11.33 8.74
C PHE A 115 -8.64 -11.04 7.71
N ARG A 116 -8.95 -11.03 6.41
CA ARG A 116 -7.99 -10.64 5.36
C ARG A 116 -7.48 -9.21 5.54
N LEU A 117 -8.25 -8.31 6.16
CA LEU A 117 -7.77 -6.95 6.44
C LEU A 117 -6.64 -6.95 7.48
N VAL A 118 -6.74 -7.81 8.49
CA VAL A 118 -5.69 -7.93 9.51
C VAL A 118 -4.41 -8.48 8.89
N LEU A 119 -4.55 -9.45 7.97
CA LEU A 119 -3.44 -9.98 7.21
C LEU A 119 -2.81 -8.94 6.26
N LEU A 120 -3.63 -8.15 5.56
CA LEU A 120 -3.17 -7.01 4.77
C LEU A 120 -2.36 -6.04 5.64
N PHE A 121 -2.87 -5.67 6.81
CA PHE A 121 -2.14 -4.80 7.73
C PHE A 121 -0.76 -5.35 8.09
N TYR A 122 -0.65 -6.62 8.48
CA TYR A 122 0.64 -7.23 8.81
C TYR A 122 1.58 -7.30 7.61
N LEU A 123 1.08 -7.64 6.42
CA LEU A 123 1.86 -7.63 5.19
C LEU A 123 2.44 -6.24 4.91
N VAL A 124 1.59 -5.21 4.94
CA VAL A 124 2.00 -3.81 4.72
C VAL A 124 3.02 -3.36 5.77
N GLU A 125 2.75 -3.63 7.04
CA GLU A 125 3.65 -3.27 8.14
C GLU A 125 5.03 -3.90 7.98
N ARG A 126 5.08 -5.20 7.70
CA ARG A 126 6.34 -5.93 7.54
C ARG A 126 7.10 -5.43 6.32
N ALA A 127 6.40 -5.12 5.23
CA ALA A 127 7.01 -4.59 4.03
C ALA A 127 7.60 -3.18 4.28
N LEU A 128 6.89 -2.33 5.04
CA LEU A 128 7.39 -1.02 5.48
C LEU A 128 8.61 -1.17 6.39
N LYS A 129 8.57 -2.06 7.39
CA LYS A 129 9.71 -2.33 8.27
C LYS A 129 10.94 -2.72 7.46
N LEU A 130 10.76 -3.60 6.48
CA LEU A 130 11.83 -4.07 5.61
C LEU A 130 12.38 -2.94 4.74
N LEU A 131 11.52 -2.14 4.10
CA LEU A 131 11.94 -0.99 3.30
C LEU A 131 12.73 0.01 4.15
N LEU A 132 12.20 0.40 5.31
CA LEU A 132 12.84 1.37 6.20
C LEU A 132 14.19 0.88 6.72
N ALA A 133 14.28 -0.41 7.07
CA ALA A 133 15.52 -1.03 7.47
C ALA A 133 16.53 -1.04 6.32
N HIS A 134 16.10 -1.43 5.13
CA HIS A 134 16.95 -1.42 3.95
C HIS A 134 17.48 -0.02 3.63
N LEU A 135 16.68 1.03 3.84
CA LEU A 135 17.08 2.41 3.63
C LEU A 135 17.96 3.00 4.74
N GLY A 136 18.23 2.23 5.81
CA GLY A 136 19.02 2.64 6.97
C GLY A 136 18.28 3.51 7.97
N PHE A 137 16.94 3.58 7.90
CA PHE A 137 16.10 4.37 8.79
C PHE A 137 15.68 3.61 10.05
N LEU A 138 15.76 2.28 10.02
CA LEU A 138 15.57 1.41 11.17
C LEU A 138 16.77 0.46 11.30
N ASN A 139 17.26 0.27 12.52
CA ASN A 139 18.23 -0.79 12.78
C ASN A 139 17.48 -2.12 12.85
N TYR A 140 17.64 -2.96 11.84
CA TYR A 140 16.91 -4.21 11.72
C TYR A 140 17.26 -5.25 12.81
N GLU A 141 18.49 -5.21 13.33
CA GLU A 141 19.01 -6.17 14.31
C GLU A 141 18.45 -5.92 15.72
N GLN A 142 17.79 -4.78 15.94
CA GLN A 142 17.00 -4.58 17.15
C GLN A 142 15.76 -5.48 17.09
N SER A 143 15.77 -6.54 17.90
CA SER A 143 14.67 -7.49 18.03
C SER A 143 13.43 -6.75 18.56
N ASN A 144 12.42 -6.60 17.69
CA ASN A 144 11.09 -6.05 17.96
C ASN A 144 10.95 -4.52 17.93
N HIS A 145 10.97 -3.94 16.72
CA HIS A 145 10.31 -2.66 16.50
C HIS A 145 8.81 -2.79 16.76
N SER A 146 8.27 -1.95 17.64
CA SER A 146 6.82 -1.85 17.85
C SER A 146 6.12 -1.27 16.63
N HIS A 147 4.81 -1.53 16.49
CA HIS A 147 3.94 -0.89 15.49
C HIS A 147 4.14 0.63 15.46
N ALA A 148 4.22 1.24 16.64
CA ALA A 148 4.43 2.67 16.80
C ALA A 148 5.78 3.15 16.24
N ARG A 149 6.86 2.36 16.41
CA ARG A 149 8.20 2.69 15.94
C ARG A 149 8.32 2.61 14.42
N ILE A 150 7.74 1.57 13.81
CA ILE A 150 7.69 1.42 12.35
C ILE A 150 6.89 2.57 11.74
N ARG A 151 5.74 2.89 12.34
CA ARG A 151 4.93 4.03 11.91
C ARG A 151 5.69 5.35 12.02
N GLU A 152 6.32 5.63 13.16
CA GLU A 152 7.09 6.87 13.39
C GLU A 152 8.20 7.01 12.34
N ALA A 153 8.98 5.96 12.10
CA ALA A 153 10.02 5.98 11.08
C ALA A 153 9.47 6.15 9.66
N ALA A 154 8.36 5.46 9.32
CA ALA A 154 7.68 5.64 8.04
C ALA A 154 7.25 7.09 7.85
N TYR A 155 6.62 7.66 8.88
CA TYR A 155 6.14 9.02 8.87
C TYR A 155 7.29 10.04 8.70
N THR A 156 8.28 9.98 9.57
CA THR A 156 9.43 10.88 9.58
C THR A 156 10.20 10.83 8.26
N HIS A 157 10.48 9.63 7.71
CA HIS A 157 11.32 9.52 6.53
C HIS A 157 10.54 9.64 5.22
N LEU A 158 9.34 9.06 5.12
CA LEU A 158 8.57 9.16 3.88
C LEU A 158 7.95 10.56 3.73
N PHE A 159 7.52 11.22 4.80
CA PHE A 159 6.72 12.44 4.69
C PHE A 159 7.42 13.71 5.18
N GLU A 160 8.12 13.68 6.32
CA GLU A 160 8.68 14.90 6.93
C GLU A 160 10.09 15.27 6.45
N GLN A 161 11.05 14.35 6.53
CA GLN A 161 12.47 14.68 6.38
C GLN A 161 13.02 14.38 4.99
N SER A 162 12.81 13.15 4.50
CA SER A 162 13.36 12.73 3.20
C SER A 162 12.36 12.92 2.06
N HIS A 163 11.11 13.27 2.38
CA HIS A 163 10.00 13.49 1.44
C HIS A 163 9.84 12.39 0.38
N LEU A 164 10.16 11.14 0.72
CA LEU A 164 10.13 10.01 -0.23
C LEU A 164 8.72 9.68 -0.73
N ALA A 165 7.68 10.05 0.03
CA ALA A 165 6.28 9.89 -0.33
C ALA A 165 5.96 10.51 -1.70
N ARG A 166 6.71 11.53 -2.11
CA ARG A 166 6.60 12.16 -3.41
C ARG A 166 6.83 11.22 -4.61
N TRP A 167 7.46 10.08 -4.36
CA TRP A 167 7.78 9.03 -5.33
C TRP A 167 6.96 7.76 -5.09
N LEU A 168 5.89 7.85 -4.30
CA LEU A 168 4.86 6.83 -4.20
C LEU A 168 3.65 7.24 -5.05
N PRO A 169 2.87 6.28 -5.60
CA PRO A 169 1.64 6.60 -6.32
C PRO A 169 0.55 7.02 -5.34
N PHE A 170 -0.44 7.78 -5.82
CA PHE A 170 -1.69 7.96 -5.10
C PHE A 170 -2.36 6.59 -4.89
N PRO A 171 -2.93 6.29 -3.71
CA PRO A 171 -3.10 7.15 -2.54
C PRO A 171 -1.98 7.04 -1.48
N PHE A 172 -0.88 6.32 -1.75
CA PHE A 172 0.17 6.04 -0.76
C PHE A 172 1.05 7.26 -0.42
N ASN A 173 0.98 8.31 -1.23
CA ASN A 173 1.64 9.59 -0.99
C ASN A 173 0.79 10.60 -0.19
N LEU A 174 -0.47 10.26 0.13
CA LEU A 174 -1.40 11.15 0.81
C LEU A 174 -1.13 11.28 2.31
N THR A 175 -1.41 12.47 2.83
CA THR A 175 -1.46 12.72 4.27
C THR A 175 -2.61 13.63 4.67
N ALA A 176 -3.17 13.45 5.86
CA ALA A 176 -4.13 14.38 6.43
C ALA A 176 -3.47 15.22 7.52
N LEU A 177 -3.49 16.54 7.36
CA LEU A 177 -3.19 17.48 8.43
C LEU A 177 -4.47 17.81 9.16
N SER A 178 -4.73 17.14 10.27
CA SER A 178 -5.68 17.51 11.31
C SER A 178 -7.15 17.80 10.89
N LYS A 179 -7.46 18.71 9.95
CA LYS A 179 -8.79 18.90 9.33
C LYS A 179 -8.76 18.97 7.80
N ARG A 180 -7.59 18.85 7.15
CA ARG A 180 -7.44 19.04 5.71
C ARG A 180 -6.58 17.92 5.13
N LEU A 181 -7.08 17.28 4.08
CA LEU A 181 -6.26 16.40 3.25
C LEU A 181 -5.20 17.25 2.54
N VAL A 182 -3.94 16.90 2.73
CA VAL A 182 -2.82 17.49 2.01
C VAL A 182 -2.30 16.44 1.05
N HIS A 183 -2.60 16.66 -0.22
CA HIS A 183 -1.88 16.04 -1.32
C HIS A 183 -0.41 16.44 -1.19
N GLY A 184 0.50 15.46 -1.24
CA GLY A 184 1.93 15.77 -1.25
C GLY A 184 2.25 16.75 -2.41
N GLN A 185 3.22 17.64 -2.24
CA GLN A 185 3.57 18.61 -3.30
C GLN A 185 3.85 17.94 -4.66
N ALA A 186 4.39 16.73 -4.66
CA ALA A 186 4.60 15.98 -5.89
C ALA A 186 3.38 15.26 -6.43
N ASP A 187 2.34 15.03 -5.63
CA ASP A 187 1.02 14.66 -6.15
C ASP A 187 0.53 15.79 -7.06
N TYR A 188 0.49 17.02 -6.53
CA TYR A 188 0.16 18.21 -7.33
C TYR A 188 1.03 18.36 -8.58
N LEU A 189 2.36 18.21 -8.47
CA LEU A 189 3.25 18.35 -9.62
C LEU A 189 3.14 17.20 -10.63
N ARG A 190 2.94 15.97 -10.17
CA ARG A 190 2.76 14.80 -11.05
C ARG A 190 1.43 14.89 -11.78
N HIS A 191 0.38 15.34 -11.08
CA HIS A 191 -0.95 15.53 -11.64
C HIS A 191 -1.10 16.82 -12.45
N ALA A 192 -0.18 17.80 -12.33
CA ALA A 192 -0.22 19.02 -13.13
C ALA A 192 0.00 18.79 -14.64
N GLY A 193 0.63 17.68 -15.03
CA GLY A 193 0.87 17.32 -16.44
C GLY A 193 -0.26 16.53 -17.10
N TYR A 194 -1.20 16.02 -16.31
CA TYR A 194 -2.43 15.37 -16.78
C TYR A 194 -3.58 16.36 -16.52
N TYR A 195 -4.61 16.42 -17.39
CA TYR A 195 -5.82 17.16 -17.04
C TYR A 195 -6.53 16.37 -15.93
N VAL A 196 -6.17 16.64 -14.68
CA VAL A 196 -6.77 16.04 -13.49
C VAL A 196 -7.82 17.02 -13.02
N ASP A 197 -9.06 16.59 -13.12
CA ASP A 197 -10.15 17.13 -12.31
C ASP A 197 -9.65 17.18 -10.86
N PRO A 198 -9.79 18.29 -10.10
CA PRO A 198 -9.39 18.36 -8.70
C PRO A 198 -9.92 17.20 -7.84
N ASP A 199 -10.90 16.45 -8.35
CA ASP A 199 -11.26 15.13 -7.86
C ASP A 199 -10.51 13.99 -8.59
N HIS A 200 -9.57 13.31 -7.92
CA HIS A 200 -8.88 12.12 -8.45
C HIS A 200 -9.86 11.03 -8.92
N PHE A 201 -11.08 11.00 -8.38
CA PHE A 201 -12.14 10.07 -8.77
C PHE A 201 -13.18 10.67 -9.72
N GLY A 202 -13.05 11.94 -10.11
CA GLY A 202 -13.86 12.62 -11.11
C GLY A 202 -13.94 11.85 -12.44
N PRO A 203 -12.80 11.43 -13.03
CA PRO A 203 -12.78 10.68 -14.30
C PRO A 203 -13.59 9.37 -14.26
N VAL A 204 -13.61 8.68 -13.11
CA VAL A 204 -14.35 7.43 -12.90
C VAL A 204 -15.75 7.67 -12.34
N ARG A 205 -16.19 8.92 -12.18
CA ARG A 205 -17.48 9.32 -11.59
C ARG A 205 -17.71 8.73 -10.19
N LYS A 206 -16.64 8.60 -9.40
CA LYS A 206 -16.67 8.07 -8.02
C LYS A 206 -16.16 9.09 -7.00
N THR A 207 -16.49 10.36 -7.23
CA THR A 207 -16.09 11.53 -6.42
C THR A 207 -16.29 11.35 -4.90
N HIS A 208 -17.32 10.61 -4.50
CA HIS A 208 -17.59 10.28 -3.09
C HIS A 208 -16.44 9.49 -2.41
N TYR A 209 -15.59 8.78 -3.15
CA TYR A 209 -14.44 8.09 -2.55
C TYR A 209 -13.34 9.05 -2.07
N THR A 210 -13.28 10.27 -2.61
CA THR A 210 -12.45 11.34 -2.04
C THR A 210 -12.87 11.62 -0.59
N ALA A 211 -14.16 11.77 -0.34
CA ALA A 211 -14.70 11.99 1.00
C ALA A 211 -14.45 10.79 1.94
N VAL A 212 -14.46 9.56 1.41
CA VAL A 212 -14.12 8.35 2.18
C VAL A 212 -12.65 8.37 2.62
N LEU A 213 -11.71 8.62 1.69
CA LEU A 213 -10.28 8.69 2.01
C LEU A 213 -9.98 9.84 2.98
N GLU A 214 -10.54 11.03 2.73
CA GLU A 214 -10.39 12.19 3.60
C GLU A 214 -10.89 11.88 5.02
N SER A 215 -12.11 11.33 5.12
CA SER A 215 -12.71 11.00 6.42
C SER A 215 -11.90 9.94 7.16
N ALA A 216 -11.40 8.91 6.47
CA ALA A 216 -10.57 7.86 7.08
C ALA A 216 -9.26 8.42 7.65
N LEU A 217 -8.55 9.25 6.88
CA LEU A 217 -7.30 9.87 7.32
C LEU A 217 -7.52 10.91 8.43
N CYS A 218 -8.58 11.72 8.34
CA CYS A 218 -8.95 12.68 9.39
C CYS A 218 -9.38 11.98 10.69
N GLN A 219 -10.06 10.84 10.60
CA GLN A 219 -10.41 10.03 11.77
C GLN A 219 -9.16 9.41 12.42
N ALA A 220 -8.16 9.03 11.63
CA ALA A 220 -6.90 8.49 12.14
C ALA A 220 -6.10 9.52 12.97
N VAL A 221 -6.25 10.83 12.72
CA VAL A 221 -5.66 11.88 13.58
C VAL A 221 -6.56 12.29 14.74
N SER A 222 -7.88 12.02 14.68
CA SER A 222 -8.82 12.50 15.71
C SER A 222 -8.53 11.89 17.08
N TRP A 223 -8.18 10.60 17.14
CA TRP A 223 -7.85 9.96 18.41
C TRP A 223 -6.60 10.57 19.07
N GLN A 224 -5.62 10.99 18.27
CA GLN A 224 -4.41 11.66 18.76
C GLN A 224 -4.76 13.00 19.39
N ARG A 225 -5.63 13.79 18.72
CA ARG A 225 -6.16 15.05 19.29
C ARG A 225 -6.87 14.83 20.62
N GLU A 226 -7.78 13.85 20.67
CA GLU A 226 -8.53 13.55 21.88
C GLU A 226 -7.61 13.16 23.03
N ARG A 227 -6.58 12.34 22.74
CA ARG A 227 -5.56 11.95 23.72
C ARG A 227 -4.78 13.17 24.24
N HIS A 228 -4.29 14.04 23.37
CA HIS A 228 -3.56 15.23 23.78
C HIS A 228 -4.44 16.19 24.59
N THR A 229 -5.68 16.41 24.14
CA THR A 229 -6.65 17.28 24.83
C THR A 229 -6.94 16.79 26.25
N ARG A 230 -7.06 15.47 26.46
CA ARG A 230 -7.21 14.86 27.79
C ARG A 230 -6.00 15.06 28.70
N GLN A 231 -4.81 15.28 28.14
CA GLN A 231 -3.58 15.57 28.87
C GLN A 231 -3.38 17.07 29.14
N GLY A 232 -4.40 17.90 28.88
CA GLY A 232 -4.34 19.35 29.06
C GLY A 232 -3.52 20.09 27.99
N TYR A 233 -3.15 19.40 26.91
CA TYR A 233 -2.36 19.98 25.82
C TYR A 233 -3.16 19.94 24.51
N LEU A 234 -3.47 21.09 23.93
CA LEU A 234 -4.03 21.13 22.58
C LEU A 234 -2.86 21.23 21.58
N PRO A 235 -2.66 20.24 20.70
CA PRO A 235 -1.62 20.31 19.70
C PRO A 235 -1.90 21.48 18.74
N PRO A 236 -0.88 22.24 18.32
CA PRO A 236 -1.04 23.31 17.35
C PRO A 236 -1.82 22.84 16.11
N PRO A 237 -2.70 23.66 15.53
CA PRO A 237 -3.36 23.32 14.28
C PRO A 237 -2.34 22.89 13.22
N GLY A 238 -2.58 21.72 12.61
CA GLY A 238 -1.67 21.17 11.59
C GLY A 238 -0.45 20.41 12.12
N SER A 239 -0.25 20.28 13.44
CA SER A 239 0.89 19.50 13.98
C SER A 239 0.63 17.99 14.04
N LEU A 240 -0.61 17.55 13.84
CA LEU A 240 -0.98 16.13 13.78
C LEU A 240 -1.23 15.71 12.35
N GLN A 241 -0.55 14.64 11.95
CA GLN A 241 -0.60 14.11 10.61
C GLN A 241 -0.90 12.60 10.63
N ALA A 242 -1.70 12.14 9.67
CA ALA A 242 -1.87 10.72 9.37
C ALA A 242 -1.54 10.48 7.90
N PHE A 243 -1.12 9.26 7.57
CA PHE A 243 -0.92 8.81 6.20
C PHE A 243 -1.67 7.50 5.95
N PHE A 244 -1.65 6.98 4.72
CA PHE A 244 -2.46 5.84 4.30
C PHE A 244 -2.38 4.59 5.20
N PHE A 245 -1.27 4.40 5.92
CA PHE A 245 -1.07 3.28 6.83
C PHE A 245 -1.85 3.44 8.14
N ASP A 246 -2.07 4.67 8.62
CA ASP A 246 -2.78 4.91 9.88
C ASP A 246 -4.22 4.40 9.87
N PRO A 247 -5.07 4.68 8.85
CA PRO A 247 -6.39 4.08 8.78
C PRO A 247 -6.37 2.56 8.71
N LEU A 248 -5.41 1.96 7.98
CA LEU A 248 -5.25 0.50 7.92
C LEU A 248 -4.98 -0.08 9.31
N TRP A 249 -4.10 0.54 10.09
CA TRP A 249 -3.83 0.15 11.47
C TRP A 249 -5.08 0.31 12.36
N HIS A 250 -5.73 1.47 12.30
CA HIS A 250 -6.93 1.72 13.10
C HIS A 250 -8.04 0.70 12.80
N TYR A 251 -8.26 0.41 11.52
CA TYR A 251 -9.26 -0.55 11.10
C TYR A 251 -8.85 -1.98 11.45
N SER A 252 -7.57 -2.37 11.33
CA SER A 252 -7.12 -3.70 11.74
C SER A 252 -7.31 -3.94 13.23
N GLU A 253 -7.00 -2.97 14.10
CA GLU A 253 -7.30 -3.06 15.54
C GLU A 253 -8.80 -3.16 15.79
N SER A 254 -9.59 -2.40 15.02
CA SER A 254 -11.05 -2.49 15.09
C SER A 254 -11.55 -3.92 14.82
N TYR A 255 -10.96 -4.65 13.87
CA TYR A 255 -11.33 -6.05 13.59
C TYR A 255 -10.91 -7.02 14.69
N ARG A 256 -9.81 -6.74 15.40
CA ARG A 256 -9.34 -7.59 16.50
C ARG A 256 -10.23 -7.54 17.74
N TYR A 257 -10.80 -6.36 18.04
CA TYR A 257 -11.55 -6.16 19.29
C TYR A 257 -13.07 -6.06 19.12
N ARG A 258 -13.59 -6.10 17.89
CA ARG A 258 -15.04 -5.91 17.63
C ARG A 258 -15.57 -6.88 16.59
N LEU A 259 -16.86 -7.20 16.70
CA LEU A 259 -17.54 -8.13 15.81
C LEU A 259 -17.54 -7.67 14.34
N PRO A 260 -16.96 -8.42 13.41
CA PRO A 260 -16.88 -8.05 11.99
C PRO A 260 -18.22 -8.31 11.27
N LEU A 261 -19.24 -7.53 11.61
CA LEU A 261 -20.58 -7.68 11.02
C LEU A 261 -20.68 -6.93 9.70
N ALA A 262 -20.58 -7.61 8.57
CA ALA A 262 -20.88 -7.00 7.28
C ALA A 262 -22.38 -6.70 7.13
N GLY A 263 -22.72 -5.63 6.40
CA GLY A 263 -24.09 -5.38 5.95
C GLY A 263 -24.54 -6.33 4.83
N ASP A 264 -25.84 -6.39 4.58
CA ASP A 264 -26.46 -7.37 3.66
C ASP A 264 -25.91 -7.24 2.23
N ILE A 265 -25.70 -6.01 1.75
CA ILE A 265 -25.13 -5.74 0.41
C ILE A 265 -23.77 -6.41 0.24
N LEU A 266 -22.92 -6.35 1.26
CA LEU A 266 -21.58 -6.93 1.16
C LEU A 266 -21.59 -8.45 1.33
N ARG A 267 -22.50 -8.98 2.14
CA ARG A 267 -22.71 -10.44 2.22
C ARG A 267 -23.19 -11.02 0.90
N GLN A 268 -23.92 -10.23 0.11
CA GLN A 268 -24.34 -10.58 -1.25
C GLN A 268 -23.22 -10.43 -2.29
N ASN A 269 -22.20 -9.61 -2.01
CA ASN A 269 -21.10 -9.31 -2.92
C ASN A 269 -19.70 -9.44 -2.25
N PRO A 270 -19.37 -10.59 -1.64
CA PRO A 270 -18.13 -10.76 -0.87
C PRO A 270 -16.87 -10.74 -1.76
N PHE A 271 -17.03 -10.99 -3.05
CA PHE A 271 -15.97 -10.94 -4.06
C PHE A 271 -15.14 -9.66 -3.98
N TYR A 272 -15.78 -8.49 -3.96
CA TYR A 272 -15.08 -7.20 -4.03
C TYR A 272 -14.30 -6.88 -2.75
N TRP A 273 -14.79 -7.30 -1.58
CA TRP A 273 -14.00 -7.23 -0.34
C TRP A 273 -12.68 -7.98 -0.50
N SER A 274 -12.77 -9.23 -0.94
CA SER A 274 -11.62 -10.11 -1.12
C SER A 274 -10.66 -9.62 -2.21
N LEU A 275 -11.19 -9.11 -3.32
CA LEU A 275 -10.43 -8.51 -4.42
C LEU A 275 -9.65 -7.27 -3.96
N ASN A 276 -10.34 -6.33 -3.29
CA ASN A 276 -9.75 -5.07 -2.84
C ASN A 276 -8.52 -5.29 -1.96
N LEU A 277 -8.62 -6.19 -0.98
CA LEU A 277 -7.52 -6.44 -0.05
C LEU A 277 -6.33 -7.13 -0.71
N ARG A 278 -6.58 -8.13 -1.57
CA ARG A 278 -5.53 -8.87 -2.29
C ARG A 278 -4.75 -7.96 -3.23
N TRP A 279 -5.46 -7.19 -4.06
CA TRP A 279 -4.85 -6.29 -5.02
C TRP A 279 -4.04 -5.19 -4.32
N LEU A 280 -4.58 -4.59 -3.25
CA LEU A 280 -3.86 -3.57 -2.48
C LEU A 280 -2.58 -4.09 -1.85
N GLY A 281 -2.64 -5.27 -1.20
CA GLY A 281 -1.48 -5.86 -0.55
C GLY A 281 -0.37 -6.19 -1.54
N SER A 282 -0.73 -6.82 -2.66
CA SER A 282 0.24 -7.21 -3.68
C SER A 282 0.80 -6.05 -4.49
N ALA A 283 0.01 -4.99 -4.72
CA ALA A 283 0.53 -3.79 -5.35
C ALA A 283 1.49 -3.04 -4.41
N LEU A 284 1.14 -2.86 -3.13
CA LEU A 284 2.07 -2.22 -2.20
C LEU A 284 3.38 -3.01 -2.06
N LEU A 285 3.31 -4.34 -1.99
CA LEU A 285 4.51 -5.17 -2.00
C LEU A 285 5.29 -5.00 -3.30
N GLY A 286 4.61 -4.95 -4.45
CA GLY A 286 5.22 -4.68 -5.75
C GLY A 286 5.96 -3.35 -5.81
N LEU A 287 5.38 -2.27 -5.28
CA LEU A 287 6.05 -0.98 -5.12
C LEU A 287 7.33 -1.09 -4.28
N ILE A 288 7.26 -1.78 -3.14
CA ILE A 288 8.41 -1.98 -2.26
C ILE A 288 9.48 -2.81 -2.97
N GLU A 289 9.11 -3.87 -3.69
CA GLU A 289 10.03 -4.66 -4.50
C GLU A 289 10.68 -3.83 -5.61
N LEU A 290 9.94 -2.93 -6.27
CA LEU A 290 10.49 -2.03 -7.29
C LEU A 290 11.58 -1.11 -6.69
N TRP A 291 11.33 -0.53 -5.51
CA TRP A 291 12.32 0.25 -4.77
C TRP A 291 13.58 -0.57 -4.46
N LEU A 292 13.39 -1.74 -3.87
CA LEU A 292 14.47 -2.61 -3.42
C LEU A 292 15.26 -3.20 -4.59
N TYR A 293 14.59 -3.55 -5.68
CA TYR A 293 15.26 -4.00 -6.91
C TYR A 293 16.08 -2.87 -7.54
N THR A 294 15.56 -1.65 -7.54
CA THR A 294 16.29 -0.48 -8.06
C THR A 294 17.55 -0.18 -7.24
N LEU A 295 17.49 -0.37 -5.92
CA LEU A 295 18.61 -0.12 -5.01
C LEU A 295 19.59 -1.30 -4.92
N SER A 296 19.10 -2.53 -4.97
CA SER A 296 19.86 -3.75 -4.62
C SER A 296 19.45 -4.96 -5.48
N ALA A 297 19.46 -4.78 -6.80
CA ALA A 297 19.00 -5.79 -7.77
C ALA A 297 19.62 -7.19 -7.56
N GLN A 298 20.93 -7.28 -7.33
CA GLN A 298 21.60 -8.57 -7.14
C GLN A 298 21.04 -9.31 -5.90
N ARG A 299 20.97 -8.62 -4.75
CA ARG A 299 20.49 -9.20 -3.50
C ARG A 299 19.05 -9.66 -3.56
N LEU A 300 18.19 -8.87 -4.22
CA LEU A 300 16.79 -9.25 -4.40
C LEU A 300 16.65 -10.47 -5.33
N ARG A 301 17.49 -10.58 -6.37
CA ARG A 301 17.51 -11.79 -7.23
C ARG A 301 17.93 -13.04 -6.49
N GLU A 302 18.99 -12.96 -5.68
CA GLU A 302 19.49 -14.08 -4.87
C GLU A 302 18.40 -14.58 -3.90
N THR A 303 17.75 -13.63 -3.22
CA THR A 303 16.61 -13.88 -2.31
C THR A 303 15.46 -14.55 -3.06
N TRP A 304 15.04 -14.00 -4.20
CA TRP A 304 13.95 -14.56 -4.98
C TRP A 304 14.23 -15.96 -5.51
N GLN A 305 15.43 -16.17 -6.05
CA GLN A 305 15.82 -17.48 -6.59
C GLN A 305 15.72 -18.55 -5.51
N THR A 306 16.22 -18.26 -4.32
CA THR A 306 16.14 -19.16 -3.17
C THR A 306 14.69 -19.40 -2.73
N TYR A 307 13.88 -18.35 -2.57
CA TYR A 307 12.47 -18.47 -2.20
C TYR A 307 11.68 -19.33 -3.19
N SER A 308 11.82 -19.03 -4.48
CA SER A 308 11.05 -19.68 -5.55
C SER A 308 11.34 -21.18 -5.71
N GLN A 309 12.50 -21.65 -5.26
CA GLN A 309 12.85 -23.08 -5.24
C GLN A 309 12.22 -23.81 -4.05
N GLN A 310 11.91 -23.10 -2.96
CA GLN A 310 11.41 -23.66 -1.71
C GLN A 310 9.89 -23.60 -1.61
N SER A 311 9.29 -22.52 -2.11
CA SER A 311 7.85 -22.28 -2.01
C SER A 311 7.04 -23.18 -2.94
N ARG A 312 5.90 -23.65 -2.44
CA ARG A 312 4.92 -24.47 -3.18
C ARG A 312 3.54 -23.82 -3.26
N SER A 313 3.45 -22.54 -2.90
CA SER A 313 2.18 -21.82 -2.89
C SER A 313 1.57 -21.70 -4.29
N PRO A 314 0.25 -21.88 -4.46
CA PRO A 314 -0.43 -21.56 -5.72
C PRO A 314 -0.24 -20.08 -6.13
N ALA A 315 -0.17 -19.17 -5.15
CA ALA A 315 0.05 -17.75 -5.40
C ALA A 315 1.41 -17.47 -6.04
N LEU A 316 2.42 -18.33 -5.79
CA LEU A 316 3.74 -18.19 -6.39
C LEU A 316 3.66 -18.13 -7.91
N GLN A 317 2.91 -19.04 -8.52
CA GLN A 317 2.86 -19.20 -9.98
C GLN A 317 2.01 -18.13 -10.66
N VAL A 318 0.91 -17.73 -10.01
CA VAL A 318 -0.09 -16.85 -10.64
C VAL A 318 0.02 -15.39 -10.24
N ILE A 319 0.69 -15.07 -9.12
CA ILE A 319 0.82 -13.69 -8.62
C ILE A 319 2.29 -13.27 -8.59
N GLN A 320 3.06 -14.00 -7.80
CA GLN A 320 4.39 -13.56 -7.36
C GLN A 320 5.41 -13.65 -8.50
N LEU A 321 5.46 -14.79 -9.20
CA LEU A 321 6.38 -15.00 -10.32
C LEU A 321 6.11 -14.05 -11.51
N PRO A 322 4.86 -13.87 -11.99
CA PRO A 322 4.57 -12.88 -13.03
C PRO A 322 4.95 -11.46 -12.63
N ARG A 323 4.63 -11.03 -11.40
CA ARG A 323 5.03 -9.71 -10.89
C ARG A 323 6.55 -9.56 -10.87
N TRP A 324 7.27 -10.55 -10.31
CA TRP A 324 8.73 -10.55 -10.28
C TRP A 324 9.36 -10.42 -11.68
N GLN A 325 8.82 -11.14 -12.66
CA GLN A 325 9.27 -11.04 -14.05
C GLN A 325 9.06 -9.62 -14.62
N ALA A 326 7.94 -8.96 -14.30
CA ALA A 326 7.67 -7.58 -14.68
C ALA A 326 8.67 -6.60 -14.02
N ILE A 327 8.92 -6.74 -12.72
CA ILE A 327 9.87 -5.91 -11.96
C ILE A 327 11.29 -6.03 -12.54
N ARG A 328 11.74 -7.25 -12.86
CA ARG A 328 13.06 -7.45 -13.45
C ARG A 328 13.26 -6.72 -14.78
N ARG A 329 12.17 -6.55 -15.55
CA ARG A 329 12.15 -5.84 -16.83
C ARG A 329 11.95 -4.34 -16.67
N SER A 330 11.46 -3.86 -15.52
CA SER A 330 11.05 -2.46 -15.34
C SER A 330 12.23 -1.52 -15.08
N VAL A 331 13.26 -1.98 -14.38
CA VAL A 331 14.43 -1.14 -14.02
C VAL A 331 15.46 -1.09 -15.16
N PRO A 332 15.86 0.11 -15.63
CA PRO A 332 16.85 0.27 -16.70
C PRO A 332 18.17 -0.42 -16.37
N GLN A 333 18.74 -1.16 -17.33
CA GLN A 333 20.03 -1.87 -17.17
C GLN A 333 21.18 -0.93 -16.75
N LEU A 334 21.11 0.35 -17.13
CA LEU A 334 22.07 1.39 -16.73
C LEU A 334 22.12 1.62 -15.20
N LEU A 335 21.05 1.28 -14.48
CA LEU A 335 20.95 1.34 -13.02
C LEU A 335 21.21 -0.02 -12.35
N ILE A 336 21.71 -1.03 -13.06
CA ILE A 336 21.92 -2.39 -12.53
C ILE A 336 23.42 -2.72 -12.33
N LYS A 337 24.33 -1.80 -12.69
CA LYS A 337 25.78 -1.97 -12.46
C LYS A 337 26.13 -2.04 -10.99
#